data_AF-A0A6C0IND1-F1
#
_entry.id   AF-A0A6C0IND1-F1
#
_cell.length_a   1.000
_cell.length_b   1.000
_cell.length_c   1.000
_cell.angle_alpha   90.00
_cell.angle_beta   90.00
_cell.angle_gamma   90.00
#
_symmetry.space_group_name_H-M   'P 1'
#
loop_
_entity.id
_entity.type
_entity.pdbx_description
1 polymer ?
#
loop_
_entity_poly.entity_id
_entity_poly.type
_entity_poly.pdbx_seq_one_letter_code
_entity_poly.pdbx_strand_id
1 'polypeptide(L)'
;MSKTYESKSSGRLCNQIIRNLSLSILAKKYDLYVEYSNYDNINNKLGIELFVGNKKFKRTQKVTSSNYMNYYTNDMKVDYNLNFMCDFFQTEEITTILHAHLKENMKTIIDKNPYKERYQNNNDVFIHIRLGDAELWNVGIDFYISCINNLNYNNIYIGTEKYDNELIQKLKSLYPSIIFFEEDAVKTIQYGSTCKNIILSHGSYSAMIGYLSFFSNVYFLNEKPEWCPLTPFLYKGFIPVILDNNQDSEEIQKRYIIHP
;
A
#
# COMPACT_ATOMS: atom_id res chain seq x y z
N MET A 1 26.78 1.07 27.80
CA MET A 1 25.42 0.57 27.50
C MET A 1 24.66 1.68 26.80
N SER A 2 24.68 1.71 25.47
CA SER A 2 24.02 2.77 24.69
C SER A 2 22.55 2.42 24.53
N LYS A 3 21.68 3.24 25.14
CA LYS A 3 20.23 3.19 24.98
C LYS A 3 19.88 3.18 23.50
N THR A 4 19.23 2.10 23.06
CA THR A 4 18.50 2.02 21.81
C THR A 4 17.49 3.17 21.82
N TYR A 5 17.61 4.11 20.88
CA TYR A 5 16.60 5.15 20.71
C TYR A 5 15.32 4.45 20.24
N GLU A 6 14.35 4.27 21.13
CA GLU A 6 12.94 4.18 20.75
C GLU A 6 12.56 5.49 20.06
N SER A 7 12.81 5.59 18.75
CA SER A 7 12.38 6.75 17.98
C SER A 7 10.89 6.62 17.73
N LYS A 8 10.10 7.57 18.26
CA LYS A 8 8.72 7.84 17.83
C LYS A 8 8.68 7.80 16.31
N SER A 9 8.13 6.72 15.75
CA SER A 9 8.21 6.40 14.32
C SER A 9 7.54 7.49 13.49
N SER A 10 8.24 8.08 12.51
CA SER A 10 7.62 8.98 11.55
C SER A 10 6.62 8.19 10.68
N GLY A 11 5.36 8.63 10.68
CA GLY A 11 4.27 8.08 9.86
C GLY A 11 3.49 6.89 10.45
N ARG A 12 2.26 6.70 9.93
CA ARG A 12 1.36 5.56 10.27
C ARG A 12 1.88 4.24 9.68
N LEU A 13 1.31 3.10 10.10
CA LEU A 13 1.76 1.74 9.78
C LEU A 13 2.24 1.56 8.33
N CYS A 14 1.45 1.95 7.32
CA CYS A 14 1.79 1.71 5.92
C CYS A 14 2.97 2.55 5.41
N ASN A 15 3.22 3.74 5.97
CA ASN A 15 4.46 4.47 5.72
C ASN A 15 5.67 3.70 6.28
N GLN A 16 5.48 3.03 7.43
CA GLN A 16 6.53 2.22 8.04
C GLN A 16 6.79 0.93 7.26
N ILE A 17 5.75 0.29 6.71
CA ILE A 17 5.92 -0.86 5.82
C ILE A 17 6.81 -0.48 4.62
N ILE A 18 6.45 0.58 3.89
CA ILE A 18 7.20 1.03 2.72
C ILE A 18 8.66 1.32 3.08
N ARG A 19 8.88 2.07 4.17
CA ARG A 19 10.23 2.40 4.63
C ARG A 19 11.03 1.17 5.08
N ASN A 20 10.44 0.31 5.90
CA ASN A 20 11.13 -0.86 6.44
C ASN A 20 11.44 -1.88 5.35
N LEU A 21 10.54 -2.06 4.38
CA LEU A 21 10.78 -2.95 3.25
C LEU A 21 11.89 -2.41 2.34
N SER A 22 11.90 -1.10 2.07
CA SER A 22 12.99 -0.45 1.34
C SER A 22 14.34 -0.65 2.04
N LEU A 23 14.39 -0.48 3.36
CA LEU A 23 15.59 -0.73 4.15
C LEU A 23 15.97 -2.23 4.16
N SER A 24 14.99 -3.13 4.28
CA SER A 24 15.19 -4.59 4.28
C SER A 24 15.86 -5.09 3.01
N ILE A 25 15.44 -4.58 1.85
CA ILE A 25 16.03 -4.94 0.56
C ILE A 25 17.52 -4.56 0.51
N LEU A 26 17.87 -3.34 0.91
CA LEU A 26 19.28 -2.92 0.97
C LEU A 26 20.06 -3.63 2.07
N ALA A 27 19.43 -3.87 3.22
CA ALA A 27 20.03 -4.61 4.31
C ALA A 27 20.40 -6.02 3.88
N LYS A 28 19.54 -6.68 3.09
CA LYS A 28 19.84 -7.98 2.47
C LYS A 28 21.02 -7.90 1.52
N LYS A 29 21.07 -6.88 0.66
CA LYS A 29 22.18 -6.67 -0.28
C LYS A 29 23.54 -6.52 0.42
N TYR A 30 23.57 -5.82 1.55
CA TYR A 30 24.81 -5.47 2.25
C TYR A 30 25.10 -6.30 3.51
N ASP A 31 24.21 -7.24 3.87
CA ASP A 31 24.22 -8.01 5.12
C ASP A 31 24.22 -7.12 6.38
N LEU A 32 23.37 -6.08 6.36
CA LEU A 32 23.26 -5.13 7.48
C LEU A 32 22.29 -5.65 8.54
N TYR A 33 22.73 -5.56 9.79
CA TYR A 33 21.85 -5.72 10.95
C TYR A 33 20.92 -4.51 11.07
N VAL A 34 19.63 -4.75 11.22
CA VAL A 34 18.60 -3.72 11.35
C VAL A 34 17.59 -4.09 12.45
N GLU A 35 17.22 -3.09 13.25
CA GLU A 35 16.10 -3.17 14.17
C GLU A 35 14.92 -2.37 13.58
N TYR A 36 13.86 -3.06 13.18
CA TYR A 36 12.72 -2.44 12.49
C TYR A 36 11.65 -1.97 13.47
N SER A 37 11.06 -0.80 13.21
CA SER A 37 9.83 -0.38 13.88
C SER A 37 8.65 -1.23 13.42
N ASN A 38 7.65 -1.49 14.29
CA ASN A 38 6.47 -2.30 13.93
C ASN A 38 6.80 -3.71 13.36
N TYR A 39 7.95 -4.29 13.71
CA TYR A 39 8.40 -5.58 13.20
C TYR A 39 7.33 -6.67 13.32
N ASP A 40 6.66 -6.79 14.46
CA ASP A 40 5.64 -7.82 14.69
C ASP A 40 4.46 -7.69 13.71
N ASN A 41 3.92 -6.49 13.53
CA ASN A 41 2.81 -6.26 12.60
C ASN A 41 3.21 -6.55 11.15
N ILE A 42 4.43 -6.21 10.76
CA ILE A 42 4.90 -6.33 9.37
C ILE A 42 5.35 -7.77 9.07
N ASN A 43 6.26 -8.30 9.87
CA ASN A 43 6.88 -9.60 9.65
C ASN A 43 5.97 -10.76 10.09
N ASN A 44 5.42 -10.69 11.31
CA ASN A 44 4.75 -11.85 11.89
C ASN A 44 3.27 -11.92 11.51
N LYS A 45 2.57 -10.77 11.51
CA LYS A 45 1.13 -10.72 11.22
C LYS A 45 0.85 -10.60 9.72
N LEU A 46 1.47 -9.62 9.03
CA LEU A 46 1.28 -9.46 7.58
C LEU A 46 2.10 -10.47 6.75
N GLY A 47 3.09 -11.14 7.34
CA GLY A 47 3.95 -12.08 6.61
C GLY A 47 4.95 -11.42 5.66
N ILE A 48 5.14 -10.10 5.74
CA ILE A 48 6.12 -9.36 4.94
C ILE A 48 7.47 -9.51 5.62
N GLU A 49 8.27 -10.47 5.17
CA GLU A 49 9.54 -10.80 5.80
C GLU A 49 10.56 -9.65 5.71
N LEU A 50 11.11 -9.27 6.86
CA LEU A 50 12.13 -8.23 6.97
C LEU A 50 13.49 -8.87 7.30
N PHE A 51 14.47 -8.68 6.42
CA PHE A 51 15.80 -9.25 6.55
C PHE A 51 16.59 -8.61 7.69
N VAL A 52 17.27 -9.43 8.50
CA VAL A 52 18.19 -8.97 9.55
C VAL A 52 19.56 -9.61 9.29
N GLY A 53 20.54 -8.79 8.91
CA GLY A 53 21.91 -9.24 8.66
C GLY A 53 22.78 -9.22 9.90
N ASN A 54 24.08 -9.47 9.70
CA ASN A 54 25.04 -9.62 10.79
C ASN A 54 25.89 -8.36 11.03
N LYS A 55 26.06 -7.49 10.03
CA LYS A 55 26.98 -6.35 10.12
C LYS A 55 26.29 -5.17 10.78
N LYS A 56 26.82 -4.75 11.93
CA LYS A 56 26.42 -3.53 12.65
C LYS A 56 27.63 -2.61 12.78
N PHE A 57 27.49 -1.37 12.34
CA PHE A 57 28.56 -0.38 12.36
C PHE A 57 28.32 0.71 13.41
N LYS A 58 29.35 1.50 13.72
CA LYS A 58 29.22 2.67 14.62
C LYS A 58 28.70 3.92 13.93
N ARG A 59 29.00 4.06 12.62
CA ARG A 59 28.59 5.18 11.79
C ARG A 59 27.25 4.89 11.12
N THR A 60 26.45 5.93 10.92
CA THR A 60 25.18 5.85 10.22
C THR A 60 25.12 6.91 9.11
N GLN A 61 24.65 6.52 7.93
CA GLN A 61 24.49 7.38 6.77
C GLN A 61 23.01 7.56 6.44
N LYS A 62 22.62 8.81 6.15
CA LYS A 62 21.25 9.14 5.73
C LYS A 62 20.99 8.64 4.31
N VAL A 63 19.87 7.96 4.12
CA VAL A 63 19.34 7.54 2.81
C VAL A 63 17.97 8.18 2.62
N THR A 64 17.72 8.69 1.43
CA THR A 64 16.49 9.35 1.01
C THR A 64 16.03 8.75 -0.32
N SER A 65 14.82 9.07 -0.73
CA SER A 65 14.27 8.69 -2.04
C SER A 65 15.21 9.10 -3.19
N SER A 66 15.88 10.24 -3.06
CA SER A 66 16.81 10.78 -4.08
C SER A 66 18.11 10.00 -4.25
N ASN A 67 18.56 9.23 -3.25
CA ASN A 67 19.82 8.48 -3.33
C ASN A 67 19.63 6.97 -3.15
N TYR A 68 18.42 6.51 -2.83
CA TYR A 68 18.10 5.09 -2.67
C TYR A 68 18.55 4.25 -3.87
N MET A 69 18.27 4.72 -5.09
CA MET A 69 18.60 3.98 -6.31
C MET A 69 20.10 3.77 -6.46
N ASN A 70 20.96 4.69 -6.00
CA ASN A 70 22.42 4.50 -6.02
C ASN A 70 22.84 3.30 -5.17
N TYR A 71 22.26 3.13 -3.98
CA TYR A 71 22.51 1.96 -3.13
C TYR A 71 21.91 0.68 -3.70
N TYR A 72 20.76 0.79 -4.37
CA TYR A 72 20.07 -0.37 -4.94
C TYR A 72 20.81 -0.94 -6.15
N THR A 73 21.17 -0.09 -7.12
CA THR A 73 21.74 -0.51 -8.40
C THR A 73 23.23 -0.79 -8.33
N ASN A 74 23.99 -0.01 -7.56
CA ASN A 74 25.45 -0.11 -7.54
C ASN A 74 25.94 -0.97 -6.38
N ASP A 75 27.07 -1.65 -6.57
CA ASP A 75 27.74 -2.41 -5.50
C ASP A 75 28.68 -1.48 -4.73
N MET A 76 28.08 -0.75 -3.80
CA MET A 76 28.79 0.19 -2.95
C MET A 76 29.52 -0.54 -1.82
N LYS A 77 30.70 -0.06 -1.44
CA LYS A 77 31.30 -0.44 -0.16
C LYS A 77 30.54 0.26 0.96
N VAL A 78 29.68 -0.48 1.65
CA VAL A 78 28.89 0.01 2.79
C VAL A 78 29.53 -0.46 4.09
N ASP A 79 30.21 0.46 4.79
CA ASP A 79 30.83 0.26 6.10
C ASP A 79 30.18 1.14 7.19
N TYR A 80 28.88 1.36 7.03
CA TYR A 80 28.01 2.17 7.90
C TYR A 80 26.58 1.62 7.88
N ASN A 81 25.81 1.92 8.93
CA ASN A 81 24.37 1.63 8.94
C ASN A 81 23.61 2.63 8.06
N LEU A 82 22.42 2.28 7.59
CA LEU A 82 21.57 3.16 6.79
C LEU A 82 20.43 3.73 7.65
N ASN A 83 20.23 5.05 7.61
CA ASN A 83 19.12 5.73 8.28
C ASN A 83 18.07 6.18 7.27
N PHE A 84 16.89 5.60 7.39
CA PHE A 84 15.73 5.83 6.53
C PHE A 84 14.66 6.74 7.18
N MET A 85 14.86 7.25 8.39
CA MET A 85 13.79 7.92 9.15
C MET A 85 13.35 9.28 8.61
N CYS A 86 14.05 9.80 7.62
CA CYS A 86 13.89 11.14 7.06
C CYS A 86 13.05 11.21 5.77
N ASP A 87 12.53 10.09 5.29
CA ASP A 87 11.83 10.01 4.00
C ASP A 87 10.73 8.92 4.01
N PHE A 88 9.86 8.96 3.02
CA PHE A 88 8.73 8.04 2.84
C PHE A 88 8.97 6.98 1.76
N PHE A 89 9.94 7.18 0.86
CA PHE A 89 10.34 6.19 -0.16
C PHE A 89 9.20 5.81 -1.12
N GLN A 90 8.35 6.79 -1.46
CA GLN A 90 7.16 6.60 -2.30
C GLN A 90 7.36 6.98 -3.77
N THR A 91 8.59 7.12 -4.25
CA THR A 91 8.83 7.36 -5.69
C THR A 91 8.43 6.15 -6.51
N GLU A 92 8.24 6.36 -7.81
CA GLU A 92 7.79 5.32 -8.74
C GLU A 92 8.75 4.13 -8.78
N GLU A 93 10.05 4.38 -8.89
CA GLU A 93 11.07 3.33 -8.99
C GLU A 93 11.09 2.48 -7.72
N ILE A 94 11.09 3.14 -6.56
CA ILE A 94 11.13 2.46 -5.27
C ILE A 94 9.87 1.63 -5.08
N THR A 95 8.71 2.24 -5.26
CA THR A 95 7.43 1.52 -5.07
C THR A 95 7.24 0.37 -6.06
N THR A 96 7.77 0.48 -7.28
CA THR A 96 7.79 -0.62 -8.26
C THR A 96 8.67 -1.78 -7.78
N ILE A 97 9.87 -1.50 -7.24
CA ILE A 97 10.73 -2.52 -6.61
C ILE A 97 10.01 -3.19 -5.45
N LEU A 98 9.36 -2.42 -4.57
CA LEU A 98 8.65 -2.96 -3.41
C LEU A 98 7.48 -3.85 -3.83
N HIS A 99 6.68 -3.42 -4.81
CA HIS A 99 5.56 -4.21 -5.30
C HIS A 99 6.01 -5.53 -5.94
N ALA A 100 7.07 -5.49 -6.76
CA ALA A 100 7.66 -6.69 -7.33
C ALA A 100 8.14 -7.66 -6.24
N HIS A 101 8.86 -7.14 -5.24
CA HIS A 101 9.33 -7.93 -4.10
C HIS A 101 8.17 -8.57 -3.31
N LEU A 102 7.08 -7.83 -3.06
CA LEU A 102 5.90 -8.38 -2.39
C LEU A 102 5.24 -9.49 -3.20
N LYS A 103 5.17 -9.35 -4.53
CA LYS A 103 4.63 -10.36 -5.43
C LYS A 103 5.49 -11.64 -5.46
N GLU A 104 6.81 -11.49 -5.51
CA GLU A 104 7.75 -12.62 -5.43
C GLU A 104 7.63 -13.39 -4.10
N ASN A 105 7.26 -12.70 -3.02
CA ASN A 105 7.09 -13.28 -1.69
C ASN A 105 5.61 -13.50 -1.32
N MET A 106 4.70 -13.54 -2.30
CA MET A 106 3.27 -13.62 -2.04
C MET A 106 2.87 -14.83 -1.18
N LYS A 107 3.58 -15.96 -1.29
CA LYS A 107 3.24 -17.20 -0.58
C LYS A 107 3.31 -17.01 0.94
N THR A 108 4.37 -16.40 1.47
CA THR A 108 4.53 -16.21 2.92
C THR A 108 3.48 -15.26 3.47
N ILE A 109 3.14 -14.23 2.69
CA ILE A 109 2.10 -13.24 3.02
C ILE A 109 0.72 -13.92 3.05
N ILE A 110 0.38 -14.72 2.03
CA ILE A 110 -0.89 -15.46 1.97
C ILE A 110 -0.98 -16.46 3.11
N ASP A 111 0.08 -17.23 3.39
CA ASP A 111 0.08 -18.26 4.44
C ASP A 111 -0.18 -17.67 5.85
N LYS A 112 0.20 -16.40 6.07
CA LYS A 112 -0.02 -15.65 7.32
C LYS A 112 -1.37 -14.93 7.39
N ASN A 113 -2.06 -14.77 6.26
CA ASN A 113 -3.35 -14.10 6.22
C ASN A 113 -4.45 -15.02 6.82
N PRO A 114 -5.14 -14.63 7.91
CA PRO A 114 -6.21 -15.44 8.50
C PRO A 114 -7.41 -15.65 7.56
N TYR A 115 -7.52 -14.82 6.52
CA TYR A 115 -8.56 -14.90 5.50
C TYR A 115 -8.10 -15.59 4.21
N LYS A 116 -6.96 -16.29 4.22
CA LYS A 116 -6.31 -16.83 3.01
C LYS A 116 -7.20 -17.68 2.10
N GLU A 117 -8.16 -18.41 2.67
CA GLU A 117 -9.10 -19.25 1.91
C GLU A 117 -10.00 -18.42 0.96
N ARG A 118 -10.10 -17.11 1.18
CA ARG A 118 -10.87 -16.19 0.32
C ARG A 118 -10.12 -15.81 -0.95
N TYR A 119 -8.78 -15.87 -1.00
CA TYR A 119 -8.06 -15.54 -2.23
C TYR A 119 -8.57 -16.39 -3.38
N GLN A 120 -8.97 -15.73 -4.48
CA GLN A 120 -9.58 -16.35 -5.66
C GLN A 120 -10.94 -17.04 -5.47
N ASN A 121 -11.48 -17.10 -4.25
CA ASN A 121 -12.69 -17.85 -3.89
C ASN A 121 -13.85 -16.96 -3.43
N ASN A 122 -13.84 -15.67 -3.77
CA ASN A 122 -14.96 -14.75 -3.56
C ASN A 122 -15.14 -13.84 -4.77
N ASN A 123 -16.28 -13.17 -4.83
CA ASN A 123 -16.56 -12.10 -5.80
C ASN A 123 -17.00 -10.81 -5.06
N ASP A 124 -16.38 -10.54 -3.93
CA ASP A 124 -16.72 -9.38 -3.10
C ASP A 124 -15.94 -8.13 -3.55
N VAL A 125 -16.50 -6.97 -3.23
CA VAL A 125 -15.89 -5.65 -3.40
C VAL A 125 -15.41 -5.15 -2.04
N PHE A 126 -14.15 -4.73 -1.96
CA PHE A 126 -13.65 -3.98 -0.81
C PHE A 126 -13.36 -2.54 -1.20
N ILE A 127 -13.88 -1.58 -0.45
CA ILE A 127 -13.66 -0.16 -0.66
C ILE A 127 -12.87 0.38 0.52
N HIS A 128 -11.69 0.91 0.27
CA HIS A 128 -10.94 1.65 1.29
C HIS A 128 -11.09 3.14 1.07
N ILE A 129 -11.59 3.85 2.09
CA ILE A 129 -11.87 5.28 2.03
C ILE A 129 -11.07 5.97 3.14
N ARG A 130 -10.08 6.78 2.75
CA ARG A 130 -9.30 7.60 3.67
C ARG A 130 -10.07 8.86 4.08
N LEU A 131 -10.43 8.97 5.37
CA LEU A 131 -11.17 10.12 5.94
C LEU A 131 -10.54 10.67 7.23
N GLY A 132 -9.28 10.31 7.52
CA GLY A 132 -8.54 10.81 8.67
C GLY A 132 -8.03 12.24 8.46
N ASP A 133 -6.71 12.37 8.41
CA ASP A 133 -5.99 13.62 8.15
C ASP A 133 -6.08 14.11 6.69
N ALA A 134 -6.64 13.29 5.79
CA ALA A 134 -6.74 13.59 4.37
C ALA A 134 -8.18 13.71 3.86
N GLU A 135 -9.14 13.94 4.76
CA GLU A 135 -10.58 14.01 4.44
C GLU A 135 -10.90 15.04 3.34
N LEU A 136 -10.27 16.21 3.40
CA LEU A 136 -10.46 17.30 2.43
C LEU A 136 -10.02 16.96 1.00
N TRP A 137 -9.17 15.95 0.83
CA TRP A 137 -8.64 15.53 -0.46
C TRP A 137 -9.11 14.13 -0.84
N ASN A 138 -10.29 13.73 -0.36
CA ASN A 138 -10.92 12.50 -0.80
C ASN A 138 -11.26 12.59 -2.30
N VAL A 139 -11.20 11.47 -2.98
CA VAL A 139 -11.48 11.31 -4.42
C VAL A 139 -12.94 11.59 -4.82
N GLY A 140 -13.83 11.81 -3.84
CA GLY A 140 -15.22 12.16 -4.07
C GLY A 140 -16.12 10.94 -4.29
N ILE A 141 -17.42 11.13 -4.12
CA ILE A 141 -18.39 10.01 -4.16
C ILE A 141 -18.56 9.43 -5.58
N ASP A 142 -18.44 10.25 -6.61
CA ASP A 142 -18.69 9.86 -8.00
C ASP A 142 -17.71 8.79 -8.49
N PHE A 143 -16.46 8.85 -8.02
CA PHE A 143 -15.47 7.80 -8.23
C PHE A 143 -15.95 6.43 -7.73
N TYR A 144 -16.41 6.37 -6.48
CA TYR A 144 -16.86 5.11 -5.89
C TYR A 144 -18.13 4.59 -6.57
N ILE A 145 -19.10 5.47 -6.86
CA ILE A 145 -20.34 5.11 -7.57
C ILE A 145 -20.01 4.56 -8.96
N SER A 146 -19.15 5.24 -9.71
CA SER A 146 -18.73 4.80 -11.04
C SER A 146 -18.11 3.41 -11.01
N CYS A 147 -17.22 3.14 -10.05
CA CYS A 147 -16.62 1.82 -9.88
C CYS A 147 -17.67 0.76 -9.52
N ILE A 148 -18.50 1.01 -8.51
CA ILE A 148 -19.51 0.04 -8.05
C ILE A 148 -20.48 -0.33 -9.17
N ASN A 149 -20.95 0.65 -9.95
CA ASN A 149 -21.93 0.41 -11.02
C ASN A 149 -21.38 -0.41 -12.20
N ASN A 150 -20.05 -0.49 -12.35
CA ASN A 150 -19.39 -1.24 -13.42
C ASN A 150 -18.92 -2.64 -12.97
N LEU A 151 -19.28 -3.07 -11.76
CA LEU A 151 -18.85 -4.34 -11.18
C LEU A 151 -20.03 -5.29 -10.96
N ASN A 152 -19.83 -6.57 -11.24
CA ASN A 152 -20.68 -7.64 -10.73
C ASN A 152 -20.05 -8.19 -9.44
N TYR A 153 -20.81 -8.21 -8.35
CA TYR A 153 -20.30 -8.57 -7.03
C TYR A 153 -21.34 -9.25 -6.14
N ASN A 154 -20.87 -9.96 -5.12
CA ASN A 154 -21.74 -10.58 -4.11
C ASN A 154 -22.02 -9.63 -2.95
N ASN A 155 -20.96 -9.04 -2.37
CA ASN A 155 -21.05 -8.12 -1.24
C ASN A 155 -20.13 -6.91 -1.45
N ILE A 156 -20.45 -5.79 -0.79
CA ILE A 156 -19.58 -4.62 -0.68
C ILE A 156 -19.16 -4.44 0.77
N TYR A 157 -17.86 -4.30 1.01
CA TYR A 157 -17.28 -3.96 2.30
C TYR A 157 -16.64 -2.58 2.25
N ILE A 158 -16.80 -1.79 3.32
CA ILE A 158 -16.08 -0.51 3.49
C ILE A 158 -15.14 -0.61 4.67
N GLY A 159 -13.87 -0.30 4.45
CA GLY A 159 -12.89 0.01 5.50
C GLY A 159 -12.57 1.50 5.51
N THR A 160 -12.79 2.17 6.64
CA THR A 160 -12.48 3.59 6.85
C THR A 160 -12.12 3.88 8.31
N GLU A 161 -11.51 5.04 8.55
CA GLU A 161 -11.26 5.54 9.91
C GLU A 161 -12.48 6.28 10.51
N LYS A 162 -13.47 6.67 9.70
CA LYS A 162 -14.66 7.42 10.11
C LYS A 162 -15.92 6.91 9.40
N TYR A 163 -16.73 6.11 10.09
CA TYR A 163 -17.95 5.50 9.51
C TYR A 163 -19.16 6.43 9.51
N ASP A 164 -19.18 7.42 10.40
CA ASP A 164 -20.23 8.44 10.54
C ASP A 164 -20.12 9.59 9.52
N ASN A 165 -19.04 9.62 8.74
CA ASN A 165 -18.80 10.65 7.73
C ASN A 165 -19.89 10.69 6.64
N GLU A 166 -20.25 11.90 6.19
CA GLU A 166 -21.33 12.13 5.21
C GLU A 166 -21.15 11.32 3.92
N LEU A 167 -19.92 11.20 3.40
CA LEU A 167 -19.65 10.41 2.19
C LEU A 167 -19.98 8.94 2.41
N ILE A 168 -19.62 8.38 3.57
CA ILE A 168 -19.89 6.98 3.92
C ILE A 168 -21.39 6.76 4.11
N GLN A 169 -22.07 7.66 4.81
CA GLN A 169 -23.52 7.60 5.01
C GLN A 169 -24.27 7.71 3.68
N LYS A 170 -23.81 8.56 2.76
CA LYS A 170 -24.37 8.67 1.42
C LYS A 170 -24.16 7.39 0.60
N LEU A 171 -22.96 6.79 0.65
CA LEU A 171 -22.73 5.47 0.02
C LEU A 171 -23.63 4.38 0.61
N LYS A 172 -23.78 4.33 1.94
CA LYS A 172 -24.63 3.36 2.63
C LYS A 172 -26.11 3.55 2.29
N SER A 173 -26.56 4.79 2.08
CA SER A 173 -27.93 5.09 1.62
C SER A 173 -28.16 4.61 0.18
N LEU A 174 -27.20 4.83 -0.72
CA LEU A 174 -27.27 4.39 -2.12
C LEU A 174 -27.14 2.87 -2.28
N TYR A 175 -26.34 2.23 -1.41
CA TYR A 175 -26.10 0.79 -1.41
C TYR A 175 -26.35 0.22 0.00
N PRO A 176 -27.62 -0.03 0.39
CA PRO A 176 -27.99 -0.45 1.74
C PRO A 176 -27.34 -1.76 2.20
N SER A 177 -26.91 -2.61 1.27
CA SER A 177 -26.22 -3.88 1.55
C SER A 177 -24.74 -3.74 1.93
N ILE A 178 -24.16 -2.55 1.90
CA ILE A 178 -22.76 -2.31 2.31
C ILE A 178 -22.52 -2.84 3.74
N ILE A 179 -21.43 -3.56 3.94
CA ILE A 179 -20.99 -4.06 5.24
C ILE A 179 -19.80 -3.22 5.71
N PHE A 180 -19.86 -2.69 6.93
CA PHE A 180 -18.71 -2.00 7.51
C PHE A 180 -17.71 -3.01 8.07
N PHE A 181 -16.44 -2.85 7.70
CA PHE A 181 -15.35 -3.70 8.15
C PHE A 181 -14.53 -2.98 9.23
N GLU A 182 -15.08 -2.96 10.45
CA GLU A 182 -14.55 -2.23 11.60
C GLU A 182 -13.45 -3.02 12.32
N GLU A 183 -12.27 -3.09 11.71
CA GLU A 183 -11.13 -3.83 12.26
C GLU A 183 -9.85 -2.98 12.28
N ASP A 184 -8.82 -3.47 12.97
CA ASP A 184 -7.52 -2.80 13.00
C ASP A 184 -6.83 -2.74 11.63
N ALA A 185 -5.76 -1.96 11.53
CA ALA A 185 -5.09 -1.72 10.25
C ALA A 185 -4.50 -2.99 9.61
N VAL A 186 -4.01 -3.93 10.42
CA VAL A 186 -3.43 -5.19 9.90
C VAL A 186 -4.54 -6.05 9.33
N LYS A 187 -5.62 -6.25 10.08
CA LYS A 187 -6.77 -7.05 9.64
C LYS A 187 -7.48 -6.43 8.44
N THR A 188 -7.58 -5.11 8.37
CA THR A 188 -8.15 -4.40 7.22
C THR A 188 -7.33 -4.64 5.95
N ILE A 189 -6.00 -4.59 6.03
CA ILE A 189 -5.12 -4.96 4.91
C ILE A 189 -5.33 -6.43 4.53
N GLN A 190 -5.30 -7.33 5.52
CA GLN A 190 -5.44 -8.77 5.30
C GLN A 190 -6.78 -9.13 4.65
N TYR A 191 -7.90 -8.61 5.16
CA TYR A 191 -9.22 -8.89 4.62
C TYR A 191 -9.44 -8.23 3.25
N GLY A 192 -9.15 -6.92 3.17
CA GLY A 192 -9.37 -6.14 1.95
C GLY A 192 -8.60 -6.72 0.77
N SER A 193 -7.36 -7.15 0.99
CA SER A 193 -6.52 -7.76 -0.05
C SER A 193 -7.02 -9.12 -0.56
N THR A 194 -7.97 -9.76 0.10
CA THR A 194 -8.59 -11.01 -0.39
C THR A 194 -9.74 -10.78 -1.37
N CYS A 195 -10.33 -9.60 -1.40
CA CYS A 195 -11.56 -9.35 -2.17
C CYS A 195 -11.28 -9.31 -3.68
N LYS A 196 -12.20 -9.82 -4.50
CA LYS A 196 -12.01 -9.93 -5.95
C LYS A 196 -11.82 -8.57 -6.62
N ASN A 197 -12.58 -7.57 -6.18
CA ASN A 197 -12.49 -6.21 -6.68
C ASN A 197 -12.22 -5.27 -5.51
N ILE A 198 -11.30 -4.32 -5.70
CA ILE A 198 -10.87 -3.41 -4.64
C ILE A 198 -10.87 -1.99 -5.17
N ILE A 199 -11.58 -1.09 -4.51
CA ILE A 199 -11.68 0.32 -4.87
C ILE A 199 -10.95 1.14 -3.82
N LEU A 200 -9.95 1.90 -4.25
CA LEU A 200 -8.99 2.55 -3.36
C LEU A 200 -9.05 4.08 -3.48
N SER A 201 -9.18 4.76 -2.33
CA SER A 201 -8.74 6.16 -2.22
C SER A 201 -7.22 6.27 -2.37
N HIS A 202 -6.65 7.48 -2.41
CA HIS A 202 -5.19 7.64 -2.36
C HIS A 202 -4.58 7.43 -0.96
N GLY A 203 -3.24 7.36 -0.93
CA GLY A 203 -2.44 7.22 0.29
C GLY A 203 -1.76 5.87 0.46
N SER A 204 -0.77 5.80 1.35
CA SER A 204 0.02 4.57 1.57
C SER A 204 -0.78 3.41 2.12
N TYR A 205 -1.85 3.68 2.87
CA TYR A 205 -2.72 2.62 3.38
C TYR A 205 -3.43 1.91 2.24
N SER A 206 -4.13 2.66 1.38
CA SER A 206 -4.74 2.14 0.17
C SER A 206 -3.72 1.41 -0.71
N ALA A 207 -2.56 2.01 -0.97
CA ALA A 207 -1.52 1.40 -1.80
C ALA A 207 -1.07 0.04 -1.23
N MET A 208 -0.87 -0.07 0.08
CA MET A 208 -0.50 -1.35 0.71
C MET A 208 -1.61 -2.41 0.63
N ILE A 209 -2.89 -2.03 0.73
CA ILE A 209 -4.00 -2.95 0.46
C ILE A 209 -3.84 -3.48 -0.97
N GLY A 210 -3.72 -2.58 -1.95
CA GLY A 210 -3.53 -2.94 -3.36
C GLY A 210 -2.31 -3.84 -3.61
N TYR A 211 -1.15 -3.54 -3.02
CA TYR A 211 0.07 -4.34 -3.22
C TYR A 211 -0.05 -5.79 -2.75
N LEU A 212 -0.85 -6.04 -1.70
CA LEU A 212 -1.07 -7.39 -1.19
C LEU A 212 -2.27 -8.10 -1.84
N SER A 213 -2.94 -7.44 -2.78
CA SER A 213 -4.14 -7.93 -3.47
C SER A 213 -3.78 -8.75 -4.71
N PHE A 214 -3.02 -9.82 -4.51
CA PHE A 214 -2.32 -10.55 -5.58
C PHE A 214 -3.22 -11.09 -6.70
N PHE A 215 -4.51 -11.30 -6.43
CA PHE A 215 -5.48 -11.91 -7.36
C PHE A 215 -6.70 -11.03 -7.64
N SER A 216 -6.61 -9.75 -7.30
CA SER A 216 -7.74 -8.81 -7.34
C SER A 216 -7.64 -7.86 -8.52
N ASN A 217 -8.79 -7.36 -8.97
CA ASN A 217 -8.86 -6.15 -9.78
C ASN A 217 -8.81 -4.95 -8.85
N VAL A 218 -7.78 -4.12 -8.96
CA VAL A 218 -7.56 -2.97 -8.05
C VAL A 218 -7.81 -1.68 -8.81
N TYR A 219 -8.79 -0.89 -8.38
CA TYR A 219 -9.23 0.36 -9.00
C TYR A 219 -8.77 1.56 -8.19
N PHE A 220 -8.28 2.60 -8.86
CA PHE A 220 -7.89 3.86 -8.23
C PHE A 220 -8.23 5.06 -9.12
N LEU A 221 -8.50 6.23 -8.54
CA LEU A 221 -8.67 7.45 -9.31
C LEU A 221 -7.32 7.91 -9.87
N ASN A 222 -7.21 8.02 -11.19
CA ASN A 222 -6.00 8.48 -11.88
C ASN A 222 -5.91 10.00 -11.92
N GLU A 223 -6.00 10.60 -10.75
CA GLU A 223 -5.86 12.04 -10.52
C GLU A 223 -4.88 12.23 -9.36
N LYS A 224 -3.91 13.13 -9.52
CA LYS A 224 -2.90 13.35 -8.48
C LYS A 224 -3.52 14.17 -7.35
N PRO A 225 -3.65 13.63 -6.12
CA PRO A 225 -4.10 14.42 -4.99
C PRO A 225 -3.00 15.39 -4.53
N GLU A 226 -3.38 16.49 -3.88
CA GLU A 226 -2.41 17.51 -3.44
C GLU A 226 -1.48 17.02 -2.31
N TRP A 227 -1.97 16.11 -1.46
CA TRP A 227 -1.34 15.76 -0.19
C TRP A 227 -0.42 14.54 -0.24
N CYS A 228 -0.48 13.72 -1.30
CA CYS A 228 0.36 12.54 -1.44
C CYS A 228 0.73 12.27 -2.90
N PRO A 229 1.83 11.53 -3.17
CA PRO A 229 2.18 11.18 -4.52
C PRO A 229 1.22 10.12 -5.09
N LEU A 230 0.95 10.19 -6.40
CA LEU A 230 0.18 9.18 -7.13
C LEU A 230 1.02 7.95 -7.49
N THR A 231 2.35 8.07 -7.45
CA THR A 231 3.32 7.03 -7.85
C THR A 231 3.15 5.66 -7.18
N PRO A 232 2.65 5.52 -5.93
CA PRO A 232 2.35 4.21 -5.35
C PRO A 232 1.27 3.41 -6.12
N PHE A 233 0.49 4.04 -6.99
CA PHE A 233 -0.58 3.38 -7.73
C PHE A 233 -0.21 3.11 -9.19
N LEU A 234 0.75 3.87 -9.73
CA LEU A 234 1.15 3.79 -11.13
C LEU A 234 2.04 2.58 -11.40
N TYR A 235 1.85 1.93 -12.56
CA TYR A 235 2.66 0.80 -13.04
C TYR A 235 2.64 -0.43 -12.12
N LYS A 236 1.50 -0.69 -11.46
CA LYS A 236 1.29 -1.84 -10.57
C LYS A 236 0.32 -2.88 -11.15
N GLY A 237 -0.14 -2.68 -12.38
CA GLY A 237 -1.25 -3.46 -12.95
C GLY A 237 -2.62 -3.10 -12.36
N PHE A 238 -2.70 -1.98 -11.63
CA PHE A 238 -3.96 -1.44 -11.14
C PHE A 238 -4.70 -0.73 -12.28
N ILE A 239 -6.03 -0.72 -12.20
CA ILE A 239 -6.94 -0.17 -13.19
C ILE A 239 -7.16 1.32 -12.88
N PRO A 240 -6.62 2.23 -13.70
CA PRO A 240 -6.86 3.66 -13.54
C PRO A 240 -8.31 3.99 -13.92
N VAL A 241 -8.98 4.75 -13.06
CA VAL A 241 -10.30 5.32 -13.34
C VAL A 241 -10.13 6.81 -13.59
N ILE A 242 -10.76 7.29 -14.65
CA ILE A 242 -10.80 8.70 -15.01
C ILE A 242 -12.26 9.11 -14.92
N LEU A 243 -12.54 10.15 -14.15
CA LEU A 243 -13.86 10.76 -14.13
C LEU A 243 -13.92 11.73 -15.31
N ASP A 244 -14.52 11.29 -16.40
CA ASP A 244 -14.77 12.16 -17.55
C ASP A 244 -15.73 13.27 -17.13
N ASN A 245 -15.21 14.48 -17.04
CA ASN A 245 -16.02 15.69 -17.26
C ASN A 245 -15.97 16.14 -18.73
N ASN A 246 -15.20 15.47 -19.61
CA ASN A 246 -15.12 15.72 -21.06
C ASN A 246 -14.59 14.49 -21.85
N GLN A 247 -15.06 14.35 -23.10
CA GLN A 247 -15.13 13.16 -23.98
C GLN A 247 -13.84 12.45 -24.50
N ASP A 248 -12.66 12.55 -23.88
CA ASP A 248 -11.40 11.98 -24.46
C ASP A 248 -10.77 10.81 -23.67
N SER A 249 -11.58 9.88 -23.15
CA SER A 249 -11.13 8.78 -22.26
C SER A 249 -10.43 7.59 -22.93
N GLU A 250 -10.57 7.38 -24.25
CA GLU A 250 -10.03 6.16 -24.89
C GLU A 250 -8.50 6.16 -25.06
N GLU A 251 -7.86 7.32 -25.19
CA GLU A 251 -6.42 7.40 -25.47
C GLU A 251 -5.56 7.19 -24.21
N ILE A 252 -6.09 7.56 -23.03
CA ILE A 252 -5.39 7.42 -21.75
C ILE A 252 -5.47 5.96 -21.25
N GLN A 253 -6.61 5.29 -21.42
CA GLN A 253 -6.75 3.87 -21.03
C GLN A 253 -5.76 2.97 -21.80
N LYS A 254 -5.51 3.26 -23.08
CA LYS A 254 -4.56 2.51 -23.93
C LYS A 254 -3.10 2.63 -23.50
N ARG A 255 -2.70 3.68 -22.77
CA ARG A 255 -1.31 3.85 -22.29
C ARG A 255 -0.97 3.01 -21.05
N TYR A 256 -1.97 2.57 -20.29
CA TYR A 256 -1.76 1.89 -19.00
C TYR A 256 -2.17 0.41 -18.99
N ILE A 257 -2.83 -0.08 -20.03
CA ILE A 257 -3.04 -1.51 -20.25
C ILE A 257 -1.76 -2.07 -20.89
N ILE A 258 -0.82 -2.51 -20.05
CA ILE A 258 0.21 -3.44 -20.51
C ILE A 258 -0.50 -4.79 -20.65
N HIS A 259 -0.66 -5.25 -21.89
CA HIS A 259 -1.16 -6.61 -22.16
C HIS A 259 -0.28 -7.64 -21.41
N PRO A 260 -0.91 -8.71 -20.88
CA PRO A 260 -0.27 -9.70 -20.01
C PRO A 260 0.99 -10.35 -20.60
#